data_AF-A0A915MVE1-F1
#
_entry.id   AF-A0A915MVE1-F1
#
_cell.length_a   1.000
_cell.length_b   1.000
_cell.length_c   1.000
_cell.angle_alpha   90.00
_cell.angle_beta   90.00
_cell.angle_gamma   90.00
#
_symmetry.space_group_name_H-M   'P 1'
#
loop_
_entity.id
_entity.type
_entity.pdbx_description
1 polymer ?
#
loop_
_entity_poly.entity_id
_entity_poly.type
_entity_poly.pdbx_seq_one_letter_code
_entity_poly.pdbx_strand_id
1 'polypeptide(L)'
;DDRMALIRAVEFIREKRQEFDKIFVKIEKVKVECEQFEIEQPEWPLLNELKIDLENYESNYLLYEDFSNALQPISDQEWILFRSKTYIFDEFLQQWLEKLKELQTSNVSVRLQKDIEQMREFSINLKFCRGDIFSADHW
;
A
#
# COMPACT_ATOMS: atom_id res chain seq x y z
N ASP A 1 2.66 13.80 -8.47
CA ASP A 1 3.05 12.41 -8.69
C ASP A 1 2.46 11.58 -7.56
N ASP A 2 1.46 10.76 -7.90
CA ASP A 2 0.62 10.03 -6.93
C ASP A 2 1.43 8.99 -6.14
N ARG A 3 2.51 8.48 -6.72
CA ARG A 3 3.47 7.61 -6.04
C ARG A 3 4.16 8.31 -4.87
N MET A 4 4.62 9.54 -5.06
CA MET A 4 5.26 10.30 -4.00
C MET A 4 4.28 10.66 -2.88
N ALA A 5 2.99 10.80 -3.20
CA ALA A 5 1.95 10.98 -2.18
C ALA A 5 1.74 9.68 -1.37
N LEU A 6 1.72 8.52 -2.04
CA LEU A 6 1.66 7.20 -1.39
C LEU A 6 2.85 6.95 -0.46
N ILE A 7 4.08 7.18 -0.94
CA ILE A 7 5.30 7.02 -0.13
C ILE A 7 5.25 7.92 1.11
N ARG A 8 4.90 9.20 0.95
CA ARG A 8 4.77 10.12 2.08
C ARG A 8 3.69 9.70 3.07
N ALA A 9 2.58 9.16 2.58
CA ALA A 9 1.52 8.66 3.45
C ALA A 9 1.96 7.42 4.23
N VAL A 10 2.69 6.49 3.60
CA VAL A 10 3.32 5.33 4.27
C VAL A 10 4.31 5.79 5.33
N GLU A 11 5.20 6.74 4.98
CA GLU A 11 6.18 7.32 5.92
C GLU A 11 5.49 7.98 7.12
N PHE A 12 4.45 8.77 6.87
CA PHE A 12 3.66 9.41 7.91
C PHE A 12 3.00 8.40 8.85
N ILE A 13 2.40 7.33 8.32
CA ILE A 13 1.78 6.28 9.14
C ILE A 13 2.82 5.57 10.00
N ARG A 14 3.99 5.24 9.43
CA ARG A 14 5.11 4.64 10.18
C ARG A 14 5.60 5.55 11.30
N GLU A 15 5.71 6.85 11.05
CA GLU A 15 6.04 7.84 12.08
C GLU A 15 5.00 7.84 13.21
N LYS A 16 3.71 7.86 12.87
CA LYS A 16 2.62 7.85 13.87
C LYS A 16 2.55 6.55 14.66
N ARG A 17 2.85 5.40 14.06
CA ARG A 17 3.01 4.14 14.79
C ARG A 17 4.13 4.24 15.83
N GLN A 18 5.30 4.73 15.45
CA GLN A 18 6.43 4.88 16.38
C GLN A 18 6.12 5.84 17.53
N GLU A 19 5.40 6.94 17.25
CA GLU A 19 4.92 7.85 18.30
C GLU A 19 3.93 7.17 19.24
N PHE A 20 2.97 6.41 18.68
CA PHE A 20 1.99 5.65 19.45
C PHE A 20 2.65 4.61 20.35
N ASP A 21 3.61 3.83 19.84
CA ASP A 21 4.30 2.80 20.61
C ASP A 21 5.04 3.40 21.83
N LYS A 22 5.64 4.58 21.66
CA LYS A 22 6.28 5.32 22.77
C LYS A 22 5.26 5.74 23.83
N ILE A 23 4.06 6.16 23.43
CA ILE A 23 2.98 6.52 24.36
C ILE A 23 2.46 5.27 25.06
N PHE A 24 2.25 4.19 24.31
CA PHE A 24 1.77 2.92 24.83
C PHE A 24 2.70 2.36 25.91
N VAL A 25 4.02 2.36 25.67
CA VAL A 25 5.02 1.94 26.67
C VAL A 25 4.95 2.79 27.94
N LYS A 26 4.73 4.10 27.83
CA LYS A 26 4.58 4.97 29.01
C LYS A 26 3.30 4.65 29.79
N ILE A 27 2.20 4.38 29.10
CA ILE A 27 0.92 4.02 29.72
C ILE A 27 1.05 2.68 30.45
N GLU A 28 1.68 1.68 29.83
CA GLU A 28 1.93 0.39 30.49
C GLU A 28 2.80 0.55 31.74
N LYS A 29 3.81 1.43 31.69
CA LYS A 29 4.62 1.76 32.88
C LYS A 29 3.77 2.38 34.00
N VAL A 30 2.86 3.30 33.67
CA VAL A 30 1.94 3.92 34.64
C VAL A 30 0.99 2.88 35.24
N LYS A 31 0.45 1.95 34.44
CA LYS A 31 -0.41 0.87 34.95
C LYS A 31 0.33 -0.01 35.96
N VAL A 32 1.57 -0.38 35.66
CA VAL A 32 2.42 -1.18 36.56
C VAL A 32 2.73 -0.41 37.85
N GLU A 33 3.02 0.90 37.76
CA GLU A 33 3.24 1.74 38.95
C GLU A 33 1.96 1.86 39.79
N CYS A 34 0.79 2.11 39.18
CA CYS A 34 -0.50 2.14 39.88
C CYS A 34 -0.77 0.82 40.61
N GLU A 35 -0.50 -0.33 39.98
CA GLU A 35 -0.63 -1.65 40.60
C GLU A 35 0.32 -1.83 41.79
N GLN A 36 1.58 -1.39 41.68
CA GLN A 36 2.56 -1.44 42.78
C GLN A 36 2.16 -0.58 43.99
N PHE A 37 1.50 0.54 43.76
CA PHE A 37 1.07 1.45 44.82
C PHE A 37 -0.37 1.21 45.28
N GLU A 38 -1.05 0.17 44.75
CA GLU A 38 -2.47 -0.12 45.01
C GLU A 38 -3.39 1.08 44.72
N ILE A 39 -3.06 1.86 43.69
CA ILE A 39 -3.81 3.03 43.23
C ILE A 39 -4.71 2.62 42.07
N GLU A 40 -5.93 3.18 42.03
CA GLU A 40 -6.86 3.00 40.91
C GLU A 40 -6.21 3.42 39.59
N GLN A 41 -6.32 2.56 38.57
CA GLN A 41 -5.73 2.82 37.26
C GLN A 41 -6.56 3.88 36.50
N PRO A 42 -5.92 4.84 35.82
CA PRO A 42 -6.63 5.75 34.93
C PRO A 42 -7.23 4.97 33.76
N GLU A 43 -8.36 5.45 33.24
CA GLU A 43 -8.93 4.94 31.99
C GLU A 43 -8.38 5.72 30.78
N TRP A 44 -8.10 5.02 29.70
CA TRP A 44 -7.66 5.62 28.42
C TRP A 44 -8.55 5.17 27.27
N PRO A 45 -9.83 5.57 27.23
CA PRO A 45 -10.80 5.08 26.25
C PRO A 45 -10.34 5.29 24.80
N LEU A 46 -9.72 6.44 24.51
CA LEU A 46 -9.20 6.77 23.18
C LEU A 46 -7.98 5.92 22.76
N LEU A 47 -7.28 5.26 23.69
CA LEU A 47 -6.07 4.50 23.37
C LEU A 47 -6.38 3.28 22.49
N ASN A 48 -7.47 2.59 22.81
CA ASN A 48 -7.90 1.42 22.04
C ASN A 48 -8.43 1.82 20.66
N GLU A 49 -9.21 2.90 20.59
CA GLU A 49 -9.69 3.44 19.30
C GLU A 49 -8.51 3.82 18.40
N LEU A 50 -7.53 4.56 18.94
CA LEU A 50 -6.36 5.01 18.19
C LEU A 50 -5.44 3.86 17.77
N LYS A 51 -5.37 2.78 18.58
CA LYS A 51 -4.68 1.54 18.21
C LYS A 51 -5.33 0.88 17.00
N ILE A 52 -6.65 0.69 17.05
CA ILE A 52 -7.43 0.05 15.98
C ILE A 52 -7.33 0.86 14.69
N ASP A 53 -7.44 2.19 14.77
CA ASP A 53 -7.30 3.07 13.62
C ASP A 53 -5.92 2.95 12.99
N LEU A 54 -4.85 2.99 13.78
CA LEU A 54 -3.48 2.81 13.27
C LEU A 54 -3.28 1.45 12.61
N GLU A 55 -3.79 0.37 13.21
CA GLU A 55 -3.73 -0.98 12.61
C GLU A 55 -4.48 -1.04 11.27
N ASN A 56 -5.65 -0.41 11.17
CA ASN A 56 -6.40 -0.31 9.93
C ASN A 56 -5.64 0.50 8.87
N TYR A 57 -5.10 1.67 9.22
CA TYR A 57 -4.32 2.49 8.29
C TYR A 57 -3.04 1.79 7.84
N GLU A 58 -2.32 1.09 8.72
CA GLU A 58 -1.14 0.33 8.33
C GLU A 58 -1.47 -0.80 7.38
N SER A 59 -2.47 -1.63 7.72
CA SER A 59 -2.90 -2.74 6.86
C SER A 59 -3.29 -2.24 5.46
N ASN A 60 -3.95 -1.09 5.41
CA ASN A 60 -4.35 -0.41 4.17
C ASN A 60 -3.15 0.02 3.32
N TYR A 61 -2.16 0.68 3.90
CA TYR A 61 -1.04 1.25 3.14
C TYR A 61 0.05 0.23 2.79
N LEU A 62 0.23 -0.81 3.62
CA LEU A 62 1.16 -1.90 3.34
C LEU A 62 0.80 -2.64 2.03
N LEU A 63 -0.49 -2.86 1.78
CA LEU A 63 -0.92 -3.54 0.54
C LEU A 63 -0.58 -2.74 -0.72
N TYR A 64 -0.74 -1.41 -0.68
CA TYR A 64 -0.35 -0.53 -1.78
C TYR A 64 1.17 -0.41 -1.93
N GLU A 65 1.90 -0.37 -0.81
CA GLU A 65 3.36 -0.36 -0.83
C GLU A 65 3.89 -1.65 -1.48
N ASP A 66 3.37 -2.81 -1.10
CA ASP A 66 3.72 -4.10 -1.71
C ASP A 66 3.44 -4.11 -3.22
N PHE A 67 2.27 -3.62 -3.63
CA PHE A 67 1.91 -3.53 -5.04
C PHE A 67 2.84 -2.60 -5.81
N SER A 68 3.08 -1.39 -5.27
CA SER A 68 3.97 -0.41 -5.88
C SER A 68 5.40 -0.91 -6.01
N ASN A 69 5.92 -1.59 -4.98
CA ASN A 69 7.25 -2.18 -5.00
C ASN A 69 7.36 -3.32 -6.01
N ALA A 70 6.30 -4.13 -6.14
CA ALA A 70 6.27 -5.22 -7.11
C ALA A 70 6.09 -4.72 -8.56
N LEU A 71 5.44 -3.57 -8.78
CA LEU A 71 5.28 -2.93 -10.09
C LEU A 71 6.57 -2.24 -10.55
N GLN A 72 7.38 -1.76 -9.61
CA GLN A 72 8.58 -0.95 -9.88
C GLN A 72 9.55 -1.54 -10.92
N PRO A 73 9.90 -2.84 -10.88
CA PRO A 73 10.83 -3.42 -11.85
C PRO A 73 10.27 -3.48 -13.28
N ILE A 74 8.95 -3.41 -13.44
CA ILE A 74 8.29 -3.33 -14.74
C ILE A 74 8.26 -1.86 -15.21
N SER A 75 7.95 -0.92 -14.31
CA SER A 75 7.89 0.50 -14.65
C SER A 75 9.25 1.11 -15.00
N ASP A 76 10.34 0.58 -14.42
CA ASP A 76 11.70 1.09 -14.63
C ASP A 76 12.33 0.60 -15.95
N GLN A 77 11.65 -0.29 -16.68
CA GLN A 77 12.15 -0.76 -17.97
C GLN A 77 11.90 0.28 -19.05
N GLU A 78 12.94 0.55 -19.85
CA GLU A 78 12.79 1.37 -21.05
C GLU A 78 11.78 0.75 -22.00
N TRP A 79 10.87 1.57 -22.54
CA TRP A 79 9.82 1.12 -23.44
C TRP A 79 10.37 0.33 -24.64
N ILE A 80 11.52 0.74 -25.19
CA ILE A 80 12.15 0.07 -26.34
C ILE A 80 12.49 -1.40 -26.06
N LEU A 81 12.81 -1.74 -24.80
CA LEU A 81 13.07 -3.10 -24.34
C LEU A 81 11.76 -3.81 -23.95
N PHE A 82 10.86 -3.09 -23.29
CA PHE A 82 9.61 -3.63 -22.74
C PHE A 82 8.53 -3.91 -23.79
N ARG A 83 8.48 -3.17 -24.91
CA ARG A 83 7.44 -3.28 -25.95
C ARG A 83 7.28 -4.70 -26.52
N SER A 84 8.34 -5.51 -26.50
CA SER A 84 8.31 -6.91 -26.94
C SER A 84 7.77 -7.89 -25.89
N LYS A 85 7.63 -7.44 -24.63
CA LYS A 85 7.32 -8.25 -23.45
C LYS A 85 6.13 -7.73 -22.64
N THR A 86 5.17 -7.06 -23.28
CA THR A 86 4.02 -6.48 -22.53
C THR A 86 3.19 -7.55 -21.79
N TYR A 87 3.28 -8.81 -22.20
CA TYR A 87 2.66 -9.95 -21.49
C TYR A 87 3.11 -10.06 -20.03
N ILE A 88 4.33 -9.61 -19.69
CA ILE A 88 4.84 -9.61 -18.31
C ILE A 88 3.96 -8.72 -17.43
N PHE A 89 3.49 -7.60 -17.95
CA PHE A 89 2.58 -6.72 -17.21
C PHE A 89 1.19 -7.33 -17.08
N ASP A 90 0.69 -8.00 -18.12
CA ASP A 90 -0.59 -8.73 -18.05
C ASP A 90 -0.55 -9.85 -16.99
N GLU A 91 0.53 -10.63 -16.96
CA GLU A 91 0.77 -11.68 -15.95
C GLU A 91 0.87 -11.08 -14.54
N PHE A 92 1.59 -9.98 -14.38
CA PHE A 92 1.69 -9.26 -13.10
C PHE A 92 0.31 -8.82 -12.58
N LEU A 93 -0.51 -8.18 -13.43
CA LEU A 93 -1.85 -7.72 -13.04
C LEU A 93 -2.76 -8.91 -12.69
N GLN A 94 -2.65 -10.02 -13.40
CA GLN A 94 -3.42 -11.23 -13.11
C GLN A 94 -3.01 -11.86 -11.77
N GLN A 95 -1.72 -12.00 -11.50
CA GLN A 95 -1.21 -12.52 -10.22
C GLN A 95 -1.69 -11.68 -9.04
N TRP A 96 -1.72 -10.36 -9.19
CA TRP A 96 -2.21 -9.47 -8.14
C TRP A 96 -3.73 -9.56 -7.94
N LEU A 97 -4.51 -9.72 -9.01
CA LEU A 97 -5.95 -9.99 -8.88
C LEU A 97 -6.22 -11.31 -8.15
N GLU A 98 -5.41 -12.35 -8.39
CA GLU A 98 -5.51 -13.62 -7.68
C GLU A 98 -5.16 -13.47 -6.21
N LYS A 99 -4.04 -12.81 -5.89
CA LYS A 99 -3.65 -12.47 -4.51
C LYS A 99 -4.75 -11.71 -3.76
N LEU A 100 -5.41 -10.75 -4.40
CA LEU A 100 -6.49 -9.97 -3.79
C LEU A 100 -7.76 -10.77 -3.51
N LYS A 101 -8.02 -11.85 -4.26
CA LYS A 101 -9.16 -12.76 -4.00
C LYS A 101 -8.95 -13.63 -2.77
N GLU A 102 -7.70 -13.95 -2.44
CA GLU A 102 -7.35 -14.74 -1.26
C GLU A 102 -7.33 -13.91 0.02
N LEU A 103 -7.13 -12.60 -0.11
CA LEU A 103 -7.17 -11.66 1.01
C LEU A 103 -8.61 -11.36 1.45
N GLN A 104 -8.80 -11.11 2.74
CA GLN A 104 -10.08 -10.65 3.26
C GLN A 104 -10.51 -9.34 2.56
N THR A 105 -11.76 -9.28 2.10
CA THR A 105 -12.29 -8.08 1.45
C THR A 105 -12.24 -6.89 2.40
N SER A 106 -11.53 -5.85 2.00
CA SER A 106 -11.43 -4.57 2.69
C SER A 106 -11.69 -3.45 1.69
N ASN A 107 -12.01 -2.25 2.18
CA ASN A 107 -12.17 -1.07 1.30
C ASN A 107 -10.93 -0.83 0.43
N VAL A 108 -9.75 -1.21 0.93
CA VAL A 108 -8.48 -1.06 0.24
C VAL A 108 -8.24 -2.14 -0.80
N SER A 109 -8.52 -3.41 -0.49
CA SER A 109 -8.39 -4.47 -1.51
C SER A 109 -9.36 -4.24 -2.68
N VAL A 110 -10.57 -3.73 -2.40
CA VAL A 110 -11.54 -3.32 -3.43
C VAL A 110 -11.04 -2.15 -4.26
N ARG A 111 -10.44 -1.13 -3.63
CA ARG A 111 -9.89 0.02 -4.36
C ARG A 111 -8.71 -0.39 -5.25
N LEU A 112 -7.77 -1.17 -4.72
CA LEU A 112 -6.62 -1.66 -5.47
C LEU A 112 -7.06 -2.57 -6.63
N GLN A 113 -8.06 -3.43 -6.41
CA GLN A 113 -8.66 -4.23 -7.46
C GLN A 113 -9.19 -3.36 -8.61
N LYS A 114 -9.91 -2.28 -8.30
CA LYS A 114 -10.42 -1.34 -9.31
C LYS A 114 -9.30 -0.62 -10.08
N ASP A 115 -8.21 -0.27 -9.39
CA ASP A 115 -7.05 0.36 -10.04
C ASP A 115 -6.32 -0.65 -10.96
N ILE A 116 -6.19 -1.91 -10.54
CA ILE A 116 -5.66 -3.00 -11.39
C ILE A 116 -6.54 -3.26 -12.61
N GLU A 117 -7.87 -3.25 -12.45
CA GLU A 117 -8.80 -3.42 -13.57
C GLU A 117 -8.64 -2.32 -14.62
N GLN A 118 -8.49 -1.05 -14.21
CA GLN A 118 -8.18 0.06 -15.12
C GLN A 118 -6.84 -0.15 -15.85
N MET A 119 -5.80 -0.61 -15.13
CA MET A 119 -4.51 -0.92 -15.76
C MET A 119 -4.64 -2.04 -16.81
N ARG A 120 -5.50 -3.05 -16.58
CA ARG A 120 -5.75 -4.11 -17.55
C ARG A 120 -6.44 -3.61 -18.81
N GLU A 121 -7.42 -2.71 -18.68
CA GLU A 121 -8.09 -2.09 -19.83
C GLU A 121 -7.09 -1.37 -20.73
N PHE A 122 -6.15 -0.63 -20.13
CA PHE A 122 -5.06 0.02 -20.84
C PHE A 122 -4.03 -0.97 -21.41
N SER A 123 -3.66 -2.01 -20.65
CA SER A 123 -2.61 -2.96 -21.04
C SER A 123 -2.90 -3.63 -22.39
N ILE A 124 -4.18 -3.93 -22.66
CA ILE A 124 -4.62 -4.51 -23.94
C ILE A 124 -4.25 -3.62 -25.14
N ASN A 125 -4.15 -2.30 -24.94
CA ASN A 125 -3.81 -1.35 -25.98
C ASN A 125 -2.31 -1.22 -26.23
N LEU A 126 -1.46 -1.63 -25.28
CA LEU A 126 0.00 -1.59 -25.42
C LEU A 126 0.51 -2.37 -26.63
N LYS A 127 -0.23 -3.40 -27.07
CA LYS A 127 0.10 -4.18 -28.28
C LYS A 127 0.09 -3.33 -29.55
N PHE A 128 -0.68 -2.25 -29.59
CA PHE A 128 -0.75 -1.34 -30.73
C PHE A 128 0.43 -0.36 -30.74
N CYS A 129 1.03 -0.08 -29.59
CA CYS A 129 2.17 0.83 -29.44
C CYS A 129 3.54 0.16 -29.71
N ARG A 130 3.54 -1.08 -30.21
CA ARG A 130 4.78 -1.85 -30.44
C ARG A 130 5.48 -1.54 -31.77
N GLY A 131 4.76 -1.03 -32.76
CA GLY A 131 5.29 -0.87 -34.12
C GLY A 131 6.35 0.23 -34.24
N ASP A 132 7.24 0.10 -35.22
CA ASP A 132 8.27 1.13 -35.53
C ASP A 132 7.70 2.40 -36.19
N ILE A 133 6.36 2.49 -36.31
CA ILE A 133 5.63 3.62 -36.90
C ILE A 133 5.62 4.82 -35.94
N PHE A 134 5.77 4.58 -34.63
CA PHE A 134 5.83 5.65 -33.63
C PHE A 134 7.22 6.31 -33.63
N SER A 135 7.30 7.49 -34.25
CA SER A 135 8.43 8.42 -34.13
C SER A 135 8.38 9.19 -32.81
N ALA A 136 9.40 10.00 -32.53
CA ALA A 136 9.41 10.95 -31.41
C ALA A 136 8.19 11.91 -31.41
N ASP A 137 7.62 12.21 -32.58
CA ASP A 137 6.46 13.11 -32.70
C ASP A 137 5.14 12.48 -32.21
N HIS A 138 5.12 11.17 -31.93
CA HIS A 138 3.93 10.45 -31.49
C HIS A 138 3.89 10.19 -29.96
N TRP A 139 4.95 10.54 -29.23
CA TRP A 139 5.08 10.37 -27.78
C TRP A 139 4.83 11.70 -27.05
#